data_AF-A0A5C9AHY3-F1
#
_entry.id   AF-A0A5C9AHY3-F1
#
_cell.length_a   1.000
_cell.length_b   1.000
_cell.length_c   1.000
_cell.angle_alpha   90.00
_cell.angle_beta   90.00
_cell.angle_gamma   90.00
#
_symmetry.space_group_name_H-M   'P 1'
#
loop_
_entity.id
_entity.type
_entity.pdbx_description
1 polymer ?
#
loop_
_entity_poly.entity_id
_entity_poly.type
_entity_poly.pdbx_seq_one_letter_code
_entity_poly.pdbx_strand_id
1 'polypeptide(L)'
;MQYHRIPHSSLEVSTLGLGTMTFGEQNSEADAHAQLDYAVAQGINLIDVAEMYPVPPRPETQGLTETYVGNWLAKHGSREKLIIASKVSGPSRNNDKGIRPDQALDRKNIREALHDSLKRLQTDYLDLYQVHWPQRPTNCFGKLGY
;
A
#
# COMPACT_ATOMS: atom_id res chain seq x y z
N MET A 1 19.04 9.79 8.63
CA MET A 1 17.64 9.46 9.00
C MET A 1 17.51 9.32 10.50
N GLN A 2 16.37 9.74 11.09
CA GLN A 2 15.99 9.41 12.47
C GLN A 2 14.97 8.28 12.46
N TYR A 3 14.96 7.46 13.52
CA TYR A 3 14.09 6.31 13.63
C TYR A 3 13.26 6.35 14.92
N HIS A 4 12.08 5.74 14.88
CA HIS A 4 11.15 5.68 15.99
C HIS A 4 10.61 4.26 16.16
N ARG A 5 10.66 3.74 17.39
CA ARG A 5 10.08 2.44 17.73
C ARG A 5 8.60 2.58 18.02
N ILE A 6 7.77 1.91 17.24
CA ILE A 6 6.33 1.83 17.50
C ILE A 6 6.12 1.03 18.80
N PRO A 7 5.41 1.58 19.82
CA PRO A 7 5.18 0.88 21.08
C PRO A 7 4.54 -0.51 20.90
N HIS A 8 4.90 -1.45 21.77
CA HIS A 8 4.40 -2.84 21.75
C HIS A 8 4.72 -3.61 20.45
N SER A 9 5.79 -3.24 19.75
CA SER A 9 6.23 -3.91 18.54
C SER A 9 7.76 -3.93 18.44
N SER A 10 8.28 -4.71 17.50
CA SER A 10 9.69 -4.64 17.07
C SER A 10 9.91 -3.64 15.93
N LEU A 11 8.86 -2.95 15.44
CA LEU A 11 8.97 -2.04 14.30
C LEU A 11 9.70 -0.76 14.71
N GLU A 12 10.83 -0.50 14.06
CA GLU A 12 11.60 0.73 14.14
C GLU A 12 11.55 1.43 12.77
N VAL A 13 10.64 2.40 12.64
CA VAL A 13 10.35 3.07 11.37
C VAL A 13 11.19 4.34 11.24
N SER A 14 11.61 4.66 10.01
CA SER A 14 12.15 5.97 9.68
C SER A 14 11.10 7.04 9.97
N THR A 15 11.51 8.18 10.53
CA THR A 15 10.59 9.29 10.88
C THR A 15 9.87 9.85 9.64
N LEU A 16 10.46 9.71 8.45
CA LEU A 16 9.81 9.94 7.17
C LEU A 16 9.58 8.60 6.48
N GLY A 17 8.37 8.38 5.96
CA GLY A 17 8.02 7.25 5.11
C GLY A 17 7.77 7.69 3.67
N LEU A 18 7.95 6.76 2.71
CA LEU A 18 7.63 7.00 1.31
C LEU A 18 6.21 6.52 1.00
N GLY A 19 5.31 7.47 0.71
CA GLY A 19 3.99 7.18 0.14
C GLY A 19 4.07 7.04 -1.39
N THR A 20 3.23 6.19 -1.97
CA THR A 20 3.42 5.72 -3.36
C THR A 20 2.19 5.82 -4.26
N MET A 21 1.10 6.47 -3.80
CA MET A 21 -0.21 6.41 -4.47
C MET A 21 -0.25 7.00 -5.90
N THR A 22 0.80 7.66 -6.38
CA THR A 22 0.89 8.21 -7.74
C THR A 22 1.62 7.29 -8.72
N PHE A 23 2.22 6.19 -8.24
CA PHE A 23 3.02 5.26 -9.04
C PHE A 23 2.11 4.36 -9.90
N GLY A 24 2.16 4.53 -11.22
CA GLY A 24 1.24 3.88 -12.16
C GLY A 24 0.13 4.79 -12.67
N GLU A 25 0.12 6.06 -12.25
CA GLU A 25 -0.75 7.10 -12.82
C GLU A 25 0.07 8.30 -13.28
N GLN A 26 0.43 9.18 -12.33
CA GLN A 26 1.20 10.40 -12.63
C GLN A 26 2.70 10.10 -12.78
N ASN A 27 3.15 8.99 -12.20
CA ASN A 27 4.53 8.54 -12.24
C ASN A 27 4.63 7.21 -12.99
N SER A 28 5.59 7.15 -13.91
CA SER A 28 5.98 5.91 -14.57
C SER A 28 6.64 4.94 -13.60
N GLU A 29 6.83 3.69 -14.01
CA GLU A 29 7.61 2.72 -13.22
C GLU A 29 9.05 3.19 -12.99
N ALA A 30 9.67 3.84 -13.98
CA ALA A 30 11.00 4.40 -13.85
C ALA A 30 11.07 5.52 -12.78
N ASP A 31 10.07 6.40 -12.75
CA ASP A 31 9.97 7.44 -11.72
C ASP A 31 9.77 6.82 -10.33
N ALA A 32 8.96 5.76 -10.23
CA ALA A 32 8.75 5.03 -8.99
C ALA A 32 10.04 4.40 -8.48
N HIS A 33 10.80 3.74 -9.37
CA HIS A 33 12.09 3.10 -9.02
C HIS A 33 13.12 4.14 -8.59
N ALA A 34 13.21 5.27 -9.29
CA ALA A 34 14.11 6.35 -8.91
C ALA A 34 13.78 6.95 -7.53
N GLN A 35 12.49 7.10 -7.19
CA GLN A 35 12.07 7.56 -5.87
C GLN A 35 12.35 6.53 -4.77
N LEU A 36 12.12 5.24 -5.04
CA LEU A 36 12.43 4.15 -4.11
C LEU A 36 13.94 4.08 -3.81
N ASP A 37 14.76 4.11 -4.86
CA ASP A 37 16.22 4.11 -4.74
C ASP A 37 16.70 5.29 -3.89
N TYR A 38 16.21 6.50 -4.18
CA TYR A 38 16.59 7.69 -3.44
C TYR A 38 16.14 7.62 -1.98
N ALA A 39 14.90 7.23 -1.72
CA ALA A 39 14.35 7.13 -0.36
C ALA A 39 15.18 6.16 0.50
N VAL A 40 15.47 4.97 -0.03
CA VAL A 40 16.26 3.95 0.69
C VAL A 40 17.71 4.43 0.88
N ALA A 41 18.30 5.08 -0.11
CA ALA A 41 19.64 5.67 0.02
C ALA A 41 19.70 6.77 1.11
N GLN A 42 18.61 7.50 1.35
CA GLN A 42 18.50 8.47 2.45
C GLN A 42 18.15 7.83 3.82
N GLY A 43 17.99 6.50 3.86
CA GLY A 43 17.70 5.73 5.07
C GLY A 43 16.20 5.60 5.38
N ILE A 44 15.30 5.93 4.46
CA ILE A 44 13.88 5.61 4.63
C ILE A 44 13.72 4.08 4.56
N ASN A 45 13.06 3.49 5.56
CA ASN A 45 12.74 2.06 5.56
C ASN A 45 11.24 1.77 5.47
N LEU A 46 10.37 2.77 5.71
CA LEU A 46 8.92 2.61 5.61
C LEU A 46 8.42 2.99 4.21
N ILE A 47 7.85 2.01 3.49
CA ILE A 47 7.21 2.20 2.18
C ILE A 47 5.74 1.83 2.32
N ASP A 48 4.85 2.77 2.00
CA ASP A 48 3.42 2.63 2.13
C ASP A 48 2.76 2.53 0.75
N VAL A 49 2.06 1.41 0.52
CA VAL A 49 1.28 1.08 -0.69
C VAL A 49 -0.16 0.74 -0.30
N ALA A 50 -1.02 0.41 -1.27
CA ALA A 50 -2.33 -0.17 -1.04
C ALA A 50 -2.79 -0.94 -2.29
N GLU A 51 -3.64 -1.95 -2.13
CA GLU A 51 -4.17 -2.70 -3.28
C GLU A 51 -4.90 -1.79 -4.30
N MET A 52 -5.51 -0.69 -3.84
CA MET A 52 -6.28 0.20 -4.70
C MET A 52 -5.42 1.21 -5.48
N TYR A 53 -4.15 1.40 -5.10
CA TYR A 53 -3.30 2.41 -5.72
C TYR A 53 -2.93 2.00 -7.15
N PRO A 54 -2.79 2.97 -8.08
CA PRO A 54 -2.66 4.42 -7.87
C PRO A 54 -3.98 5.20 -7.77
N VAL A 55 -3.89 6.52 -7.56
CA VAL A 55 -5.03 7.46 -7.56
C VAL A 55 -4.94 8.48 -8.70
N PRO A 56 -6.07 8.95 -9.28
CA PRO A 56 -7.45 8.51 -9.02
C PRO A 56 -7.70 7.04 -9.39
N PRO A 57 -8.34 6.26 -8.51
CA PRO A 57 -8.43 4.80 -8.69
C PRO A 57 -9.40 4.43 -9.82
N ARG A 58 -9.00 3.48 -10.67
CA ARG A 58 -9.87 2.85 -11.68
C ARG A 58 -9.46 1.40 -11.93
N PRO A 59 -10.37 0.54 -12.43
CA PRO A 59 -10.08 -0.88 -12.66
C PRO A 59 -8.83 -1.14 -13.53
N GLU A 60 -8.57 -0.27 -14.50
CA GLU A 60 -7.49 -0.44 -15.47
C GLU A 60 -6.09 -0.26 -14.87
N THR A 61 -5.97 0.50 -13.77
CA THR A 61 -4.67 0.78 -13.12
C THR A 61 -4.56 0.21 -11.72
N GLN A 62 -5.64 -0.34 -11.16
CA GLN A 62 -5.66 -0.92 -9.82
C GLN A 62 -4.51 -1.91 -9.61
N GLY A 63 -3.72 -1.69 -8.56
CA GLY A 63 -2.59 -2.55 -8.20
C GLY A 63 -1.30 -2.29 -8.97
N LEU A 64 -1.26 -1.32 -9.90
CA LEU A 64 0.00 -0.97 -10.58
C LEU A 64 1.07 -0.47 -9.60
N THR A 65 0.68 0.29 -8.58
CA THR A 65 1.61 0.74 -7.54
C THR A 65 2.31 -0.42 -6.84
N GLU A 66 1.57 -1.45 -6.43
CA GLU A 66 2.14 -2.65 -5.80
C GLU A 66 3.01 -3.44 -6.78
N THR A 67 2.60 -3.52 -8.04
CA THR A 67 3.40 -4.17 -9.10
C THR A 67 4.74 -3.45 -9.31
N TYR A 68 4.74 -2.12 -9.37
CA TYR A 68 5.97 -1.33 -9.56
C TYR A 68 6.93 -1.47 -8.38
N VAL A 69 6.40 -1.45 -7.15
CA VAL A 69 7.20 -1.69 -5.94
C VAL A 69 7.70 -3.13 -5.89
N GLY A 70 6.90 -4.13 -6.28
CA GLY A 70 7.31 -5.52 -6.35
C GLY A 70 8.43 -5.77 -7.35
N ASN A 71 8.31 -5.20 -8.56
CA ASN A 71 9.37 -5.26 -9.57
C ASN A 71 10.68 -4.63 -9.07
N TRP A 72 10.59 -3.54 -8.29
CA TRP A 72 11.76 -2.92 -7.67
C TRP A 72 12.37 -3.82 -6.58
N LEU A 73 11.55 -4.37 -5.68
CA LEU A 73 12.00 -5.30 -4.64
C LEU A 73 12.73 -6.53 -5.23
N ALA A 74 12.18 -7.11 -6.29
CA ALA A 74 12.76 -8.26 -6.97
C ALA A 74 14.13 -7.94 -7.62
N LYS A 75 14.35 -6.69 -8.07
CA LYS A 75 15.61 -6.25 -8.68
C LYS A 75 16.67 -5.90 -7.64
N HIS A 76 16.30 -5.20 -6.57
CA HIS A 76 17.26 -4.62 -5.61
C HIS A 76 17.51 -5.51 -4.38
N GLY A 77 16.61 -6.45 -4.07
CA GLY A 77 16.73 -7.32 -2.90
C GLY A 77 16.65 -6.54 -1.58
N SER A 78 17.30 -7.06 -0.53
CA SER A 78 17.29 -6.48 0.83
C SER A 78 15.87 -6.22 1.39
N ARG A 79 14.88 -7.03 0.98
CA ARG A 79 13.48 -6.94 1.43
C ARG A 79 13.35 -6.90 2.95
N GLU A 80 14.22 -7.63 3.66
CA GLU A 80 14.26 -7.75 5.12
C GLU A 80 14.66 -6.46 5.84
N LYS A 81 15.23 -5.47 5.14
CA LYS A 81 15.61 -4.16 5.71
C LYS A 81 14.50 -3.13 5.61
N LEU A 82 13.42 -3.46 4.91
CA LEU A 82 12.31 -2.56 4.62
C LEU A 82 11.08 -2.98 5.41
N ILE A 83 10.29 -1.97 5.77
CA ILE A 83 8.96 -2.12 6.35
C ILE A 83 7.98 -1.79 5.22
N ILE A 84 7.40 -2.84 4.61
CA ILE A 84 6.40 -2.71 3.57
C ILE A 84 5.01 -2.74 4.21
N ALA A 85 4.32 -1.62 4.12
CA ALA A 85 2.95 -1.47 4.59
C ALA A 85 1.97 -1.47 3.41
N SER A 86 1.00 -2.39 3.41
CA SER A 86 -0.13 -2.34 2.46
C SER A 86 -1.46 -2.30 3.20
N LYS A 87 -2.55 -2.20 2.42
CA LYS A 87 -3.89 -1.99 2.95
C LYS A 87 -4.92 -2.81 2.19
N VAL A 88 -5.90 -3.32 2.92
CA VAL A 88 -7.15 -3.84 2.37
C VAL A 88 -8.20 -2.72 2.32
N SER A 89 -8.82 -2.56 1.16
CA SER A 89 -9.91 -1.62 0.93
C SER A 89 -11.15 -2.01 1.73
N GLY A 90 -11.74 -1.03 2.42
CA GLY A 90 -13.06 -1.21 3.04
C GLY A 90 -14.18 -1.25 1.98
N PRO A 91 -15.46 -1.23 2.38
CA PRO A 91 -16.56 -1.28 1.43
C PRO A 91 -16.51 -0.15 0.40
N SER A 92 -16.82 -0.48 -0.85
CA SER A 92 -17.16 0.54 -1.85
C SER A 92 -18.38 1.32 -1.35
N ARG A 93 -18.28 2.64 -1.32
CA ARG A 93 -19.40 3.50 -0.92
C ARG A 93 -19.94 4.19 -2.18
N ASN A 94 -21.26 4.22 -2.32
CA ASN A 94 -21.97 4.81 -3.46
C ASN A 94 -21.64 4.12 -4.81
N ASN A 95 -21.47 4.90 -5.89
CA ASN A 95 -21.29 4.44 -7.27
C ASN A 95 -19.81 4.15 -7.62
N ASP A 96 -18.93 4.09 -6.62
CA ASP A 96 -17.50 3.86 -6.83
C ASP A 96 -17.29 2.38 -7.23
N LYS A 97 -16.61 2.14 -8.36
CA LYS A 97 -16.28 0.78 -8.81
C LYS A 97 -15.35 0.13 -7.79
N GLY A 98 -15.81 -0.90 -7.09
CA GLY A 98 -15.00 -1.70 -6.17
C GLY A 98 -13.96 -2.58 -6.87
N ILE A 99 -13.04 -3.14 -6.10
CA ILE A 99 -12.06 -4.12 -6.58
C ILE A 99 -12.71 -5.50 -6.66
N ARG A 100 -13.57 -5.82 -5.69
CA ARG A 100 -14.31 -7.08 -5.58
C ARG A 100 -15.82 -6.84 -5.55
N PRO A 101 -16.63 -7.80 -6.05
CA PRO A 101 -18.08 -7.79 -5.83
C PRO A 101 -18.41 -7.81 -4.33
N ASP A 102 -19.41 -7.03 -3.90
CA ASP A 102 -19.87 -6.95 -2.50
C ASP A 102 -18.72 -6.74 -1.48
N GLN A 103 -17.75 -5.89 -1.84
CA GLN A 103 -16.55 -5.66 -1.05
C GLN A 103 -16.88 -5.27 0.39
N ALA A 104 -16.31 -6.03 1.33
CA ALA A 104 -16.43 -5.81 2.77
C ALA A 104 -15.14 -6.22 3.49
N LEU A 105 -14.99 -5.83 4.76
CA LEU A 105 -13.90 -6.28 5.62
C LEU A 105 -14.22 -7.63 6.28
N ASP A 106 -14.62 -8.59 5.45
CA ASP A 106 -14.82 -9.99 5.87
C ASP A 106 -13.58 -10.85 5.58
N ARG A 107 -13.60 -12.08 6.10
CA ARG A 107 -12.49 -13.04 5.93
C ARG A 107 -12.18 -13.34 4.46
N LYS A 108 -13.20 -13.42 3.59
CA LYS A 108 -13.03 -13.81 2.18
C LYS A 108 -12.31 -12.69 1.44
N ASN A 109 -12.84 -11.48 1.54
CA ASN A 109 -12.29 -10.29 0.92
C ASN A 109 -10.86 -9.98 1.40
N ILE A 110 -10.60 -10.06 2.71
CA ILE A 110 -9.27 -9.83 3.27
C ILE A 110 -8.26 -10.87 2.77
N ARG A 111 -8.67 -12.14 2.67
CA ARG A 111 -7.81 -13.21 2.15
C ARG A 111 -7.44 -12.97 0.70
N GLU A 112 -8.43 -12.67 -0.15
CA GLU A 112 -8.19 -12.40 -1.58
C GLU A 112 -7.29 -11.17 -1.77
N ALA A 113 -7.62 -10.06 -1.11
CA ALA A 113 -6.83 -8.82 -1.16
C ALA A 113 -5.36 -9.04 -0.74
N LEU A 114 -5.13 -9.74 0.36
CA LEU A 114 -3.77 -9.99 0.86
C LEU A 114 -2.95 -10.85 -0.11
N HIS A 115 -3.51 -11.95 -0.61
CA HIS A 115 -2.78 -12.83 -1.53
C HIS A 115 -2.44 -12.12 -2.84
N ASP A 116 -3.35 -11.31 -3.36
CA ASP A 116 -3.12 -10.53 -4.57
C ASP A 116 -2.05 -9.44 -4.34
N SER A 117 -2.08 -8.76 -3.20
CA SER A 117 -1.04 -7.78 -2.81
C SER A 117 0.34 -8.43 -2.70
N LEU A 118 0.46 -9.57 -2.01
CA LEU A 118 1.73 -10.30 -1.88
C LEU A 118 2.25 -10.76 -3.24
N LYS A 119 1.36 -11.25 -4.12
CA LYS A 119 1.71 -11.64 -5.49
C LYS A 119 2.24 -10.46 -6.30
N ARG A 120 1.62 -9.28 -6.22
CA ARG A 120 2.08 -8.07 -6.92
C ARG A 120 3.39 -7.53 -6.35
N LEU A 121 3.53 -7.53 -5.02
CA LEU A 121 4.74 -7.06 -4.33
C LEU A 121 5.90 -8.07 -4.39
N GLN A 122 5.68 -9.27 -4.92
CA GLN A 122 6.68 -10.33 -5.06
C GLN A 122 7.38 -10.64 -3.72
N THR A 123 6.61 -10.72 -2.64
CA THR A 123 7.11 -11.01 -1.30
C THR A 123 6.11 -11.90 -0.56
N ASP A 124 6.61 -12.71 0.39
CA ASP A 124 5.77 -13.68 1.11
C ASP A 124 5.06 -13.08 2.34
N TYR A 125 5.40 -11.85 2.72
CA TYR A 125 4.81 -11.18 3.88
C TYR A 125 4.79 -9.64 3.75
N LEU A 126 3.91 -9.02 4.53
CA LEU A 126 3.89 -7.58 4.79
C LEU A 126 4.29 -7.34 6.25
N ASP A 127 5.06 -6.29 6.50
CA ASP A 127 5.44 -5.90 7.86
C ASP A 127 4.27 -5.25 8.61
N LEU A 128 3.39 -4.60 7.86
CA LEU A 128 2.17 -3.97 8.36
C LEU A 128 1.04 -4.13 7.34
N TYR A 129 -0.10 -4.65 7.79
CA TYR A 129 -1.31 -4.72 6.98
C TYR A 129 -2.44 -3.93 7.63
N GLN A 130 -2.99 -2.97 6.89
CA GLN A 130 -3.89 -1.96 7.44
C GLN A 130 -5.30 -2.11 6.87
N VAL A 131 -6.31 -1.83 7.69
CA VAL A 131 -7.66 -1.55 7.20
C VAL A 131 -7.67 -0.15 6.64
N HIS A 132 -7.89 0.00 5.33
CA HIS A 132 -7.74 1.29 4.65
C HIS A 132 -8.83 2.30 5.06
N TRP A 133 -10.05 1.84 5.31
CA TRP A 133 -11.11 2.60 5.96
C TRP A 133 -12.14 1.70 6.64
N PRO A 134 -12.91 2.19 7.63
CA PRO A 134 -13.83 1.36 8.39
C PRO A 134 -15.00 0.80 7.57
N GLN A 135 -15.47 -0.39 7.98
CA GLN A 135 -16.69 -1.02 7.49
C GLN A 135 -17.91 -0.13 7.72
N ARG A 136 -18.07 0.40 8.94
CA ARG A 136 -19.23 1.21 9.32
C ARG A 136 -19.18 2.61 8.67
N PRO A 137 -20.34 3.23 8.39
CA PRO A 137 -20.41 4.63 8.01
C PRO A 137 -19.74 5.52 9.07
N THR A 138 -18.85 6.38 8.61
CA THR A 138 -18.11 7.36 9.40
C THR A 138 -17.40 8.31 8.45
N ASN A 139 -16.93 9.46 8.95
CA ASN A 139 -16.09 10.38 8.20
C ASN A 139 -14.80 9.68 7.74
N CYS A 140 -14.56 9.63 6.44
CA CYS A 140 -13.35 9.09 5.82
C CYS A 140 -13.09 9.78 4.47
N PHE A 141 -11.81 9.96 4.09
CA PHE A 141 -11.40 10.59 2.83
C PHE A 141 -12.08 11.94 2.52
N GLY A 142 -12.19 12.81 3.53
CA GLY A 142 -12.77 14.15 3.35
C GLY A 142 -14.30 14.17 3.16
N LYS A 143 -15.00 13.02 3.16
CA LYS A 143 -16.47 12.98 3.23
C LYS A 143 -16.91 13.20 4.68
N LEU A 144 -17.68 14.28 4.90
CA LEU A 144 -18.32 14.62 6.17
C LEU A 144 -19.82 14.31 6.11
N GLY A 145 -20.43 13.97 7.25
CA GLY A 145 -21.87 13.75 7.36
C GLY A 145 -22.28 12.40 6.76
N TYR A 146 -21.98 11.33 7.51
CA TYR A 146 -22.30 9.96 7.16
C TYR A 146 -23.73 9.57 7.52
#